data_AF-A0A3C0JU20-F1
#
_entry.id   AF-A0A3C0JU20-F1
#
_cell.length_a   1.000
_cell.length_b   1.000
_cell.length_c   1.000
_cell.angle_alpha   90.00
_cell.angle_beta   90.00
_cell.angle_gamma   90.00
#
_symmetry.space_group_name_H-M   'P 1'
#
loop_
_entity.id
_entity.type
_entity.pdbx_description
1 polymer ?
#
loop_
_entity_poly.entity_id
_entity_poly.type
_entity_poly.pdbx_seq_one_letter_code
_entity_poly.pdbx_strand_id
1 'polypeptide(L)'
;MVQWGTWPAQAAVTGRLDDILERGRAAGIKAPVVTVIGPVVALREELAWFDRRPLFGKKVLITRSRTQASKFRRLLEGLGAQTFEIPSIQTKPLEDYAELDKAVAGLKDFRWVIFASSNAVEAVFDRLAHLGLDSRALGGVKVGAIGPATADALAQRGITADFVPTRPVSEVVVQELSQRDWTGVPVLLPVADIGRDALATGLTEAGALVDRVNAYRTVPTEGVDAQAREALSQGIDAVTFTSSSTVTNLVNMLNGDRAALEASSIACIGPTTAATARELGLRVDLVADEHTVEGLADALVAHFAESKIVEKGSLTHG
;
A
#
# COMPACT_ATOMS: atom_id res chain seq x y z
N MET A 1 31.40 2.47 12.54
CA MET A 1 31.02 2.81 11.15
C MET A 1 29.55 2.48 10.96
N VAL A 2 28.79 3.38 10.35
CA VAL A 2 27.36 3.18 10.03
C VAL A 2 27.15 3.51 8.55
N GLN A 3 26.58 2.56 7.81
CA GLN A 3 26.17 2.72 6.42
C GLN A 3 24.64 2.71 6.36
N TRP A 4 24.05 3.55 5.48
CA TRP A 4 22.59 3.61 5.26
C TRP A 4 21.79 3.72 6.57
N GLY A 5 22.22 4.61 7.48
CA GLY A 5 21.57 4.79 8.78
C GLY A 5 20.07 5.04 8.63
N THR A 6 19.25 4.36 9.44
CA THR A 6 17.77 4.38 9.43
C THR A 6 17.09 3.78 8.19
N TRP A 7 17.83 3.09 7.32
CA TRP A 7 17.28 2.32 6.20
C TRP A 7 17.33 0.82 6.48
N PRO A 8 16.42 0.00 5.91
CA PRO A 8 16.43 -1.46 6.09
C PRO A 8 17.76 -2.14 5.73
N ALA A 9 18.57 -1.51 4.86
CA ALA A 9 19.91 -1.94 4.49
C ALA A 9 21.03 -1.41 5.43
N GLN A 10 20.67 -0.88 6.60
CA GLN A 10 21.65 -0.33 7.54
C GLN A 10 22.66 -1.40 7.96
N ALA A 11 23.94 -1.07 7.83
CA ALA A 11 25.03 -1.88 8.36
C ALA A 11 25.81 -1.06 9.39
N ALA A 12 26.00 -1.63 10.58
CA ALA A 12 26.73 -0.97 11.66
C ALA A 12 27.80 -1.89 12.22
N VAL A 13 29.01 -1.37 12.34
CA VAL A 13 30.15 -2.06 12.95
C VAL A 13 30.78 -1.17 14.01
N THR A 14 30.99 -1.73 15.19
CA THR A 14 31.75 -1.14 16.28
C THR A 14 33.10 -1.85 16.42
N GLY A 15 34.10 -1.11 16.87
CA GLY A 15 35.48 -1.56 16.94
C GLY A 15 36.38 -0.47 17.49
N ARG A 16 37.65 -0.82 17.70
CA ARG A 16 38.70 0.11 18.09
C ARG A 16 39.28 0.79 16.84
N LEU A 17 39.99 1.90 17.04
CA LEU A 17 40.60 2.63 15.92
C LEU A 17 41.59 1.78 15.10
N ASP A 18 42.26 0.83 15.74
CA ASP A 18 43.24 -0.05 15.10
C ASP A 18 42.62 -1.23 14.32
N ASP A 19 41.36 -1.61 14.59
CA ASP A 19 40.71 -2.76 13.93
C ASP A 19 39.42 -2.42 13.15
N ILE A 20 38.88 -1.20 13.30
CA ILE A 20 37.59 -0.82 12.72
C ILE A 20 37.54 -0.90 11.19
N LEU A 21 38.67 -0.65 10.53
CA LEU A 21 38.74 -0.74 9.06
C LEU A 21 38.67 -2.19 8.57
N GLU A 22 39.32 -3.12 9.26
CA GLU A 22 39.27 -4.54 8.93
C GLU A 22 37.87 -5.09 9.18
N ARG A 23 37.28 -4.77 10.35
CA ARG A 23 35.90 -5.15 10.67
C ARG A 23 34.89 -4.56 9.68
N GLY A 24 35.08 -3.30 9.28
CA GLY A 24 34.24 -2.66 8.27
C GLY A 24 34.29 -3.36 6.92
N ARG A 25 35.49 -3.76 6.47
CA ARG A 25 35.67 -4.55 5.23
C ARG A 25 35.04 -5.94 5.35
N ALA A 26 35.25 -6.63 6.47
CA ALA A 26 34.68 -7.95 6.73
C ALA A 26 33.14 -7.91 6.73
N ALA A 27 32.54 -6.84 7.25
CA ALA A 27 31.10 -6.60 7.21
C ALA A 27 30.60 -6.02 5.88
N GLY A 28 31.45 -5.88 4.86
CA GLY A 28 31.08 -5.40 3.54
C GLY A 28 30.67 -3.92 3.49
N ILE A 29 31.03 -3.11 4.50
CA ILE A 29 30.68 -1.69 4.55
C ILE A 29 31.39 -0.94 3.41
N LYS A 30 30.60 -0.23 2.59
CA LYS A 30 31.08 0.60 1.47
C LYS A 30 30.58 2.03 1.59
N ALA A 31 31.22 2.97 0.88
CA ALA A 31 30.71 4.34 0.80
C ALA A 31 29.26 4.37 0.26
N PRO A 32 28.40 5.28 0.75
CA PRO A 32 28.64 6.31 1.78
C PRO A 32 28.58 5.76 3.23
N VAL A 33 29.52 6.19 4.08
CA VAL A 33 29.62 5.74 5.49
C VAL A 33 29.83 6.93 6.41
N VAL A 34 29.17 6.90 7.57
CA VAL A 34 29.46 7.79 8.69
C VAL A 34 30.30 7.05 9.73
N THR A 35 31.39 7.66 10.17
CA THR A 35 32.24 7.13 11.26
C THR A 35 32.11 8.01 12.47
N VAL A 36 31.64 7.43 13.57
CA VAL A 36 31.55 8.08 14.88
C VAL A 36 32.74 7.61 15.72
N ILE A 37 33.47 8.55 16.34
CA ILE A 37 34.68 8.29 17.13
C ILE A 37 34.51 8.88 18.53
N GLY A 38 34.90 8.12 19.56
CA GLY A 38 34.90 8.56 20.95
C GLY A 38 33.95 7.74 21.85
N PRO A 39 33.81 8.11 23.13
CA PRO A 39 33.02 7.36 24.12
C PRO A 39 31.55 7.13 23.71
N VAL A 40 31.00 8.01 22.88
CA VAL A 40 29.63 7.89 22.33
C VAL A 40 29.38 6.59 21.55
N VAL A 41 30.43 5.89 21.10
CA VAL A 41 30.29 4.58 20.45
C VAL A 41 29.69 3.53 21.41
N ALA A 42 29.91 3.66 22.71
CA ALA A 42 29.32 2.76 23.72
C ALA A 42 27.79 2.85 23.76
N LEU A 43 27.22 4.02 23.42
CA LEU A 43 25.77 4.21 23.35
C LEU A 43 25.11 3.38 22.24
N ARG A 44 25.89 2.77 21.33
CA ARG A 44 25.35 1.92 20.26
C ARG A 44 24.55 0.74 20.79
N GLU A 45 24.84 0.22 21.99
CA GLU A 45 24.04 -0.87 22.57
C GLU A 45 22.62 -0.43 22.93
N GLU A 46 22.46 0.83 23.35
CA GLU A 46 21.18 1.44 23.71
C GLU A 46 20.46 2.03 22.49
N LEU A 47 21.21 2.60 21.56
CA LEU A 47 20.70 3.29 20.35
C LEU A 47 20.45 2.35 19.16
N ALA A 48 20.60 1.03 19.35
CA ALA A 48 20.36 -0.02 18.36
C ALA A 48 18.88 -0.24 17.99
N TRP A 49 18.02 0.78 18.14
CA TRP A 49 16.57 0.63 18.10
C TRP A 49 16.03 0.23 16.72
N PHE A 50 16.76 0.54 15.64
CA PHE A 50 16.33 0.27 14.27
C PHE A 50 16.80 -1.09 13.75
N ASP A 51 18.08 -1.44 13.92
CA ASP A 51 18.66 -2.68 13.40
C ASP A 51 18.45 -3.91 14.30
N ARG A 52 17.78 -3.74 15.44
CA ARG A 52 17.25 -4.84 16.27
C ARG A 52 15.78 -5.15 16.01
N ARG A 53 15.12 -4.46 15.08
CA ARG A 53 13.71 -4.72 14.80
C ARG A 53 13.49 -6.14 14.28
N PRO A 54 12.33 -6.76 14.53
CA PRO A 54 12.15 -8.19 14.29
C PRO A 54 12.36 -8.61 12.83
N LEU A 55 11.90 -7.78 11.88
CA LEU A 55 12.01 -7.99 10.44
C LEU A 55 13.13 -7.15 9.80
N PHE A 56 14.08 -6.66 10.60
CA PHE A 56 15.15 -5.81 10.09
C PHE A 56 15.89 -6.45 8.90
N GLY A 57 15.93 -5.73 7.78
CA GLY A 57 16.60 -6.14 6.54
C GLY A 57 15.85 -7.19 5.71
N LYS A 58 14.70 -7.68 6.17
CA LYS A 58 13.90 -8.67 5.44
C LYS A 58 13.16 -8.02 4.28
N LYS A 59 13.28 -8.62 3.11
CA LYS A 59 12.61 -8.20 1.88
C LYS A 59 11.28 -8.91 1.76
N VAL A 60 10.17 -8.17 1.86
CA VAL A 60 8.82 -8.72 1.86
C VAL A 60 8.04 -8.22 0.65
N LEU A 61 7.56 -9.13 -0.19
CA LEU A 61 6.68 -8.83 -1.30
C LEU A 61 5.22 -8.82 -0.85
N ILE A 62 4.52 -7.72 -1.12
CA ILE A 62 3.10 -7.52 -0.84
C ILE A 62 2.31 -7.61 -2.15
N THR A 63 1.43 -8.60 -2.24
CA THR A 63 0.55 -8.81 -3.40
C THR A 63 -0.84 -8.26 -3.08
N ARG A 64 -1.33 -7.30 -3.89
CA ARG A 64 -2.28 -6.26 -3.41
C ARG A 64 -3.76 -6.51 -3.73
N SER A 65 -4.64 -6.19 -2.76
CA SER A 65 -5.95 -5.53 -3.00
C SER A 65 -5.92 -4.07 -2.48
N ARG A 66 -6.54 -3.12 -3.22
CA ARG A 66 -6.29 -1.66 -3.18
C ARG A 66 -6.28 -0.96 -1.79
N THR A 67 -6.97 -1.46 -0.78
CA THR A 67 -7.22 -0.71 0.48
C THR A 67 -6.37 -1.16 1.68
N GLN A 68 -5.82 -2.37 1.69
CA GLN A 68 -5.07 -2.90 2.85
C GLN A 68 -3.54 -2.67 2.78
N ALA A 69 -3.03 -2.31 1.60
CA ALA A 69 -1.59 -2.22 1.34
C ALA A 69 -0.88 -1.13 2.16
N SER A 70 -1.45 0.07 2.31
CA SER A 70 -0.74 1.16 2.99
C SER A 70 -0.58 0.92 4.50
N LYS A 71 -1.54 0.22 5.13
CA LYS A 71 -1.47 -0.15 6.54
C LYS A 71 -0.48 -1.30 6.74
N PHE A 72 -0.57 -2.34 5.92
CA PHE A 72 0.31 -3.50 6.04
C PHE A 72 1.77 -3.15 5.71
N ARG A 73 2.01 -2.34 4.67
CA ARG A 73 3.33 -1.79 4.35
C ARG A 73 3.93 -1.04 5.54
N ARG A 74 3.19 -0.07 6.09
CA ARG A 74 3.63 0.73 7.24
C ARG A 74 3.94 -0.14 8.46
N LEU A 75 3.14 -1.17 8.69
CA LEU A 75 3.36 -2.14 9.76
C LEU A 75 4.70 -2.88 9.56
N LEU A 76 4.93 -3.45 8.39
CA LEU A 76 6.17 -4.19 8.08
C LEU A 76 7.42 -3.30 8.10
N GLU A 77 7.35 -2.09 7.53
CA GLU A 77 8.45 -1.11 7.61
C GLU A 77 8.71 -0.65 9.05
N GLY A 78 7.65 -0.51 9.85
CA GLY A 78 7.72 -0.28 11.30
C GLY A 78 8.46 -1.40 12.04
N LEU A 79 8.39 -2.63 11.53
CA LEU A 79 9.12 -3.81 12.02
C LEU A 79 10.51 -3.97 11.38
N GLY A 80 10.96 -3.01 10.56
CA GLY A 80 12.31 -2.98 9.96
C GLY A 80 12.43 -3.67 8.60
N ALA A 81 11.33 -4.17 8.04
CA ALA A 81 11.34 -4.82 6.73
C ALA A 81 11.50 -3.81 5.58
N GLN A 82 12.04 -4.29 4.46
CA GLN A 82 11.97 -3.63 3.16
C GLN A 82 10.81 -4.23 2.38
N THR A 83 9.78 -3.44 2.08
CA THR A 83 8.59 -3.92 1.37
C THR A 83 8.64 -3.62 -0.12
N PHE A 84 8.27 -4.59 -0.94
CA PHE A 84 8.08 -4.46 -2.38
C PHE A 84 6.60 -4.62 -2.70
N GLU A 85 6.05 -3.77 -3.55
CA GLU A 85 4.66 -3.87 -4.00
C GLU A 85 4.64 -4.17 -5.49
N ILE A 86 3.79 -5.12 -5.88
CA ILE A 86 3.47 -5.42 -7.28
C ILE A 86 2.06 -4.85 -7.55
N PRO A 87 1.95 -3.64 -8.13
CA PRO A 87 0.65 -3.08 -8.47
C PRO A 87 0.10 -3.77 -9.73
N SER A 88 -1.03 -4.47 -9.61
CA SER A 88 -1.71 -5.10 -10.77
C SER A 88 -2.36 -4.08 -11.71
N ILE A 89 -2.60 -2.87 -11.22
CA ILE A 89 -3.24 -1.78 -11.96
C ILE A 89 -2.57 -0.44 -11.62
N GLN A 90 -2.36 0.39 -12.64
CA GLN A 90 -1.87 1.75 -12.52
C GLN A 90 -2.98 2.75 -12.82
N THR A 91 -2.94 3.88 -12.11
CA THR A 91 -3.74 5.05 -12.47
C THR A 91 -3.01 5.83 -13.55
N LYS A 92 -3.70 6.17 -14.63
CA LYS A 92 -3.20 7.01 -15.71
C LYS A 92 -4.10 8.23 -15.90
N PRO A 93 -3.54 9.35 -16.40
CA PRO A 93 -4.30 10.46 -16.96
C PRO A 93 -5.38 10.00 -17.93
N LEU A 94 -6.49 10.74 -18.00
CA LEU A 94 -7.45 10.60 -19.08
C LEU A 94 -6.80 11.00 -20.41
N GLU A 95 -7.29 10.43 -21.51
CA GLU A 95 -6.89 10.87 -22.86
C GLU A 95 -7.56 12.19 -23.22
N ASP A 96 -8.78 12.40 -22.71
CA ASP A 96 -9.57 13.61 -22.88
C ASP A 96 -10.14 14.03 -21.52
N TYR A 97 -9.96 15.31 -21.19
CA TYR A 97 -10.42 15.94 -19.96
C TYR A 97 -11.69 16.77 -20.16
N ALA A 98 -12.23 16.89 -21.37
CA ALA A 98 -13.32 17.83 -21.68
C ALA A 98 -14.52 17.73 -20.73
N GLU A 99 -15.04 16.53 -20.47
CA GLU A 99 -16.17 16.33 -19.56
C GLU A 99 -15.79 16.60 -18.09
N LEU A 100 -14.58 16.22 -17.67
CA LEU A 100 -14.09 16.51 -16.32
C LEU A 100 -13.90 18.01 -16.10
N ASP A 101 -13.32 18.72 -17.05
CA ASP A 101 -13.10 20.16 -16.98
C ASP A 101 -14.41 20.92 -16.95
N LYS A 102 -15.38 20.49 -17.76
CA LYS A 102 -16.74 21.05 -17.76
C LYS A 102 -17.41 20.86 -16.39
N ALA A 103 -17.34 19.66 -15.82
CA ALA A 103 -17.89 19.39 -14.50
C ALA A 103 -17.17 20.19 -13.38
N VAL A 104 -15.83 20.31 -13.47
CA VAL A 104 -15.03 21.07 -12.52
C VAL A 104 -15.32 22.58 -12.60
N ALA A 105 -15.43 23.13 -13.80
CA ALA A 105 -15.82 24.53 -14.00
C ALA A 105 -17.27 24.81 -13.53
N GLY A 106 -18.14 23.79 -13.62
CA GLY A 106 -19.53 23.81 -13.20
C GLY A 106 -19.79 23.35 -11.76
N LEU A 107 -18.77 23.24 -10.88
CA LEU A 107 -18.94 22.68 -9.53
C LEU A 107 -20.08 23.30 -8.71
N LYS A 108 -20.30 24.60 -8.88
CA LYS A 108 -21.38 25.37 -8.23
C LYS A 108 -22.80 24.91 -8.61
N ASP A 109 -22.96 24.21 -9.72
CA ASP A 109 -24.26 23.72 -10.21
C ASP A 109 -24.65 22.40 -9.51
N PHE A 110 -23.69 21.76 -8.83
CA PHE A 110 -23.93 20.58 -8.02
C PHE A 110 -24.23 20.95 -6.56
N ARG A 111 -25.05 20.12 -5.91
CA ARG A 111 -25.30 20.21 -4.47
C ARG A 111 -24.39 19.29 -3.68
N TRP A 112 -23.91 18.23 -4.33
CA TRP A 112 -22.96 17.28 -3.76
C TRP A 112 -21.86 16.94 -4.75
N VAL A 113 -20.65 16.75 -4.22
CA VAL A 113 -19.57 16.04 -4.89
C VAL A 113 -19.17 14.89 -3.99
N ILE A 114 -19.28 13.66 -4.49
CA ILE A 114 -18.98 12.47 -3.70
C ILE A 114 -17.75 11.80 -4.29
N PHE A 115 -16.74 11.56 -3.45
CA PHE A 115 -15.51 10.89 -3.81
C PHE A 115 -15.49 9.48 -3.25
N ALA A 116 -15.45 8.49 -4.13
CA ALA A 116 -15.28 7.09 -3.76
C ALA A 116 -13.80 6.68 -3.63
N SER A 117 -12.87 7.54 -4.07
CA SER A 117 -11.43 7.23 -4.13
C SER A 117 -10.59 8.48 -3.91
N SER A 118 -9.48 8.33 -3.18
CA SER A 118 -8.44 9.37 -3.10
C SER A 118 -7.91 9.76 -4.47
N ASN A 119 -7.82 8.83 -5.43
CA ASN A 119 -7.35 9.15 -6.79
C ASN A 119 -8.31 10.09 -7.52
N ALA A 120 -9.61 9.99 -7.24
CA ALA A 120 -10.60 10.91 -7.79
C ALA A 120 -10.46 12.31 -7.18
N VAL A 121 -10.11 12.39 -5.88
CA VAL A 121 -9.78 13.66 -5.22
C VAL A 121 -8.58 14.31 -5.90
N GLU A 122 -7.46 13.59 -6.01
CA GLU A 122 -6.25 14.10 -6.67
C GLU A 122 -6.55 14.59 -8.10
N ALA A 123 -7.22 13.77 -8.92
CA ALA A 123 -7.55 14.12 -10.30
C ALA A 123 -8.41 15.39 -10.40
N VAL A 124 -9.46 15.52 -9.59
CA VAL A 124 -10.32 16.72 -9.59
C VAL A 124 -9.55 17.96 -9.16
N PHE A 125 -8.71 17.85 -8.13
CA PHE A 125 -7.93 18.99 -7.67
C PHE A 125 -6.81 19.40 -8.63
N ASP A 126 -6.22 18.45 -9.35
CA ASP A 126 -5.28 18.75 -10.44
C ASP A 126 -5.97 19.53 -11.56
N ARG A 127 -7.23 19.18 -11.89
CA ARG A 127 -8.04 19.93 -12.86
C ARG A 127 -8.47 21.30 -12.34
N LEU A 128 -8.83 21.44 -11.06
CA LEU A 128 -9.08 22.75 -10.45
C LEU A 128 -7.88 23.67 -10.66
N ALA A 129 -6.67 23.21 -10.28
CA ALA A 129 -5.45 23.99 -10.44
C ALA A 129 -5.16 24.32 -11.92
N HIS A 130 -5.36 23.36 -12.83
CA HIS A 130 -5.18 23.57 -14.27
C HIS A 130 -6.12 24.65 -14.83
N LEU A 131 -7.35 24.73 -14.32
CA LEU A 131 -8.34 25.74 -14.70
C LEU A 131 -8.18 27.07 -13.94
N GLY A 132 -7.13 27.23 -13.12
CA GLY A 132 -6.89 28.43 -12.32
C GLY A 132 -7.85 28.58 -11.13
N LEU A 133 -8.49 27.48 -10.71
CA LEU A 133 -9.38 27.39 -9.56
C LEU A 133 -8.65 26.75 -8.36
N ASP A 134 -9.27 26.83 -7.20
CA ASP A 134 -8.81 26.17 -5.98
C ASP A 134 -9.99 25.59 -5.19
N SER A 135 -9.74 25.16 -3.95
CA SER A 135 -10.74 24.56 -3.06
C SER A 135 -11.97 25.45 -2.84
N ARG A 136 -11.88 26.77 -3.03
CA ARG A 136 -13.03 27.69 -2.92
C ARG A 136 -14.10 27.41 -3.99
N ALA A 137 -13.75 26.74 -5.10
CA ALA A 137 -14.72 26.31 -6.10
C ALA A 137 -15.74 25.28 -5.56
N LEU A 138 -15.41 24.58 -4.47
CA LEU A 138 -16.35 23.70 -3.75
C LEU A 138 -17.20 24.47 -2.73
N GLY A 139 -17.04 25.79 -2.62
CA GLY A 139 -17.81 26.63 -1.70
C GLY A 139 -19.31 26.55 -1.96
N GLY A 140 -20.08 26.11 -0.95
CA GLY A 140 -21.53 25.94 -1.05
C GLY A 140 -21.98 24.56 -1.52
N VAL A 141 -21.04 23.67 -1.86
CA VAL A 141 -21.29 22.29 -2.25
C VAL A 141 -20.98 21.36 -1.07
N LYS A 142 -21.80 20.33 -0.84
CA LYS A 142 -21.49 19.31 0.16
C LYS A 142 -20.52 18.28 -0.40
N VAL A 143 -19.56 17.84 0.41
CA VAL A 143 -18.52 16.89 -0.01
C VAL A 143 -18.67 15.57 0.74
N GLY A 144 -18.82 14.47 0.00
CA GLY A 144 -18.83 13.12 0.55
C GLY A 144 -17.52 12.39 0.30
N ALA A 145 -17.05 11.62 1.27
CA ALA A 145 -15.89 10.74 1.15
C ALA A 145 -16.26 9.33 1.59
N ILE A 146 -16.19 8.35 0.68
CA ILE A 146 -16.67 7.00 0.99
C ILE A 146 -15.71 6.20 1.89
N GLY A 147 -14.44 6.58 1.96
CA GLY A 147 -13.45 5.87 2.76
C GLY A 147 -12.48 6.79 3.50
N PRO A 148 -11.82 6.29 4.56
CA PRO A 148 -10.88 7.08 5.38
C PRO A 148 -9.76 7.70 4.55
N ALA A 149 -9.16 6.95 3.62
CA ALA A 149 -8.11 7.48 2.75
C ALA A 149 -8.60 8.61 1.82
N THR A 150 -9.87 8.57 1.43
CA THR A 150 -10.49 9.64 0.63
C THR A 150 -10.77 10.88 1.48
N ALA A 151 -11.23 10.69 2.72
CA ALA A 151 -11.41 11.78 3.68
C ALA A 151 -10.07 12.46 4.03
N ASP A 152 -9.02 11.66 4.24
CA ASP A 152 -7.65 12.16 4.48
C ASP A 152 -7.12 12.97 3.29
N ALA A 153 -7.34 12.49 2.05
CA ALA A 153 -6.94 13.19 0.84
C ALA A 153 -7.64 14.56 0.70
N LEU A 154 -8.95 14.62 0.99
CA LEU A 154 -9.69 15.89 1.03
C LEU A 154 -9.15 16.83 2.11
N ALA A 155 -8.87 16.30 3.31
CA ALA A 155 -8.36 17.09 4.42
C ALA A 155 -6.99 17.71 4.10
N GLN A 156 -6.12 16.99 3.41
CA GLN A 156 -4.83 17.52 2.93
C GLN A 156 -4.99 18.67 1.92
N ARG A 157 -6.13 18.75 1.24
CA ARG A 157 -6.49 19.87 0.35
C ARG A 157 -7.37 20.93 1.03
N GLY A 158 -7.49 20.88 2.36
CA GLY A 158 -8.24 21.86 3.15
C GLY A 158 -9.77 21.67 3.11
N ILE A 159 -10.27 20.50 2.70
CA ILE A 159 -11.70 20.19 2.67
C ILE A 159 -12.02 19.18 3.77
N THR A 160 -12.93 19.53 4.67
CA THR A 160 -13.55 18.57 5.60
C THR A 160 -14.80 18.00 4.95
N ALA A 161 -14.88 16.68 4.82
CA ALA A 161 -16.05 16.03 4.23
C ALA A 161 -17.29 16.16 5.14
N ASP A 162 -18.43 16.53 4.55
CA ASP A 162 -19.75 16.57 5.20
C ASP A 162 -20.33 15.18 5.47
N PHE A 163 -19.84 14.17 4.75
CA PHE A 163 -20.25 12.79 4.90
C PHE A 163 -19.06 11.85 4.78
N VAL A 164 -18.88 11.01 5.80
CA VAL A 164 -18.01 9.83 5.78
C VAL A 164 -18.83 8.68 6.37
N PRO A 165 -18.99 7.55 5.67
CA PRO A 165 -19.81 6.46 6.16
C PRO A 165 -19.16 5.78 7.38
N THR A 166 -19.96 5.14 8.23
CA THR A 166 -19.42 4.39 9.38
C THR A 166 -18.53 3.22 8.93
N ARG A 167 -18.88 2.60 7.81
CA ARG A 167 -18.08 1.57 7.13
C ARG A 167 -18.03 1.83 5.63
N PRO A 168 -16.85 1.72 4.99
CA PRO A 168 -16.68 1.96 3.55
C PRO A 168 -17.12 0.73 2.72
N VAL A 169 -18.33 0.24 2.96
CA VAL A 169 -18.92 -0.93 2.29
C VAL A 169 -20.13 -0.45 1.51
N SER A 170 -20.23 -0.80 0.22
CA SER A 170 -21.23 -0.30 -0.73
C SER A 170 -22.66 -0.26 -0.16
N GLU A 171 -23.07 -1.34 0.50
CA GLU A 171 -24.40 -1.50 1.08
C GLU A 171 -24.64 -0.53 2.24
N VAL A 172 -23.64 -0.36 3.12
CA VAL A 172 -23.70 0.57 4.27
C VAL A 172 -23.72 2.02 3.77
N VAL A 173 -22.91 2.32 2.75
CA VAL A 173 -22.85 3.65 2.13
C VAL A 173 -24.20 4.03 1.54
N VAL A 174 -24.80 3.16 0.73
CA VAL A 174 -26.11 3.40 0.12
C VAL A 174 -27.20 3.52 1.20
N GLN A 175 -27.15 2.68 2.23
CA GLN A 175 -28.09 2.75 3.35
C GLN A 175 -27.99 4.06 4.16
N GLU A 176 -26.78 4.54 4.45
CA GLU A 176 -26.60 5.79 5.18
C GLU A 176 -26.93 7.02 4.32
N LEU A 177 -26.65 6.96 3.01
CA LEU A 177 -27.04 8.01 2.08
C LEU A 177 -28.56 8.04 1.90
N SER A 178 -29.24 6.90 1.83
CA SER A 178 -30.70 6.83 1.61
C SER A 178 -31.55 7.41 2.74
N GLN A 179 -30.95 7.72 3.89
CA GLN A 179 -31.60 8.48 4.97
C GLN A 179 -31.82 9.96 4.62
N ARG A 180 -31.29 10.43 3.49
CA ARG A 180 -31.43 11.80 2.99
C ARG A 180 -32.44 11.82 1.83
N ASP A 181 -33.11 12.95 1.67
CA ASP A 181 -33.91 13.21 0.47
C ASP A 181 -32.98 13.59 -0.69
N TRP A 182 -32.97 12.75 -1.72
CA TRP A 182 -32.17 12.93 -2.93
C TRP A 182 -32.97 13.47 -4.11
N THR A 183 -34.28 13.67 -3.95
CA THR A 183 -35.18 14.03 -5.04
C THR A 183 -34.70 15.28 -5.78
N GLY A 184 -34.24 15.11 -7.02
CA GLY A 184 -33.76 16.21 -7.87
C GLY A 184 -32.42 16.82 -7.44
N VAL A 185 -31.70 16.19 -6.52
CA VAL A 185 -30.41 16.71 -6.01
C VAL A 185 -29.31 16.43 -7.05
N PRO A 186 -28.64 17.46 -7.61
CA PRO A 186 -27.55 17.27 -8.54
C PRO A 186 -26.28 16.82 -7.79
N VAL A 187 -25.74 15.68 -8.20
CA VAL A 187 -24.57 15.04 -7.60
C VAL A 187 -23.51 14.81 -8.66
N LEU A 188 -22.31 15.36 -8.44
CA LEU A 188 -21.14 14.98 -9.22
C LEU A 188 -20.46 13.77 -8.57
N LEU A 189 -20.21 12.73 -9.37
CA LEU A 189 -19.51 11.53 -8.95
C LEU A 189 -18.28 11.30 -9.86
N PRO A 190 -17.09 11.78 -9.45
CA PRO A 190 -15.85 11.54 -10.18
C PRO A 190 -15.37 10.09 -9.96
N VAL A 191 -15.22 9.32 -11.03
CA VAL A 191 -14.95 7.86 -10.98
C VAL A 191 -13.77 7.43 -11.87
N ALA A 192 -13.37 6.17 -11.77
CA ALA A 192 -12.51 5.56 -12.79
C ALA A 192 -13.27 5.38 -14.11
N ASP A 193 -12.54 5.37 -15.23
CA ASP A 193 -13.05 5.02 -16.56
C ASP A 193 -13.73 3.65 -16.65
N ILE A 194 -13.25 2.69 -15.85
CA ILE A 194 -13.76 1.32 -15.81
C ILE A 194 -14.38 1.06 -14.43
N GLY A 195 -15.67 0.66 -14.44
CA GLY A 195 -16.38 0.18 -13.25
C GLY A 195 -17.86 0.54 -13.25
N ARG A 196 -18.71 -0.45 -12.92
CA ARG A 196 -20.09 -0.17 -12.52
C ARG A 196 -20.03 0.29 -11.07
N ASP A 197 -20.48 1.52 -10.83
CA ASP A 197 -20.49 2.07 -9.48
C ASP A 197 -21.87 1.89 -8.87
N ALA A 198 -21.99 0.92 -7.97
CA ALA A 198 -23.21 0.66 -7.21
C ALA A 198 -23.68 1.92 -6.46
N LEU A 199 -22.76 2.83 -6.11
CA LEU A 199 -23.08 4.11 -5.50
C LEU A 199 -23.89 5.01 -6.44
N ALA A 200 -23.52 5.09 -7.72
CA ALA A 200 -24.25 5.90 -8.68
C ALA A 200 -25.66 5.36 -8.91
N THR A 201 -25.79 4.03 -9.05
CA THR A 201 -27.09 3.36 -9.16
C THR A 201 -27.95 3.63 -7.93
N GLY A 202 -27.42 3.40 -6.73
CA GLY A 202 -28.17 3.61 -5.49
C GLY A 202 -28.62 5.06 -5.26
N LEU A 203 -27.77 6.04 -5.61
CA LEU A 203 -28.13 7.46 -5.53
C LEU A 203 -29.21 7.84 -6.56
N THR A 204 -29.11 7.32 -7.78
CA THR A 204 -30.10 7.56 -8.84
C THR A 204 -31.45 6.95 -8.45
N GLU A 205 -31.46 5.73 -7.92
CA GLU A 205 -32.67 5.06 -7.42
C GLU A 205 -33.30 5.81 -6.23
N ALA A 206 -32.50 6.51 -5.43
CA ALA A 206 -32.98 7.40 -4.38
C ALA A 206 -33.52 8.75 -4.89
N GLY A 207 -33.41 9.04 -6.19
CA GLY A 207 -33.94 10.26 -6.83
C GLY A 207 -32.91 11.34 -7.16
N ALA A 208 -31.61 11.08 -6.93
CA ALA A 208 -30.55 12.03 -7.28
C ALA A 208 -30.36 12.17 -8.79
N LEU A 209 -29.96 13.36 -9.22
CA LEU A 209 -29.48 13.62 -10.57
C LEU A 209 -27.96 13.42 -10.58
N VAL A 210 -27.54 12.17 -10.77
CA VAL A 210 -26.12 11.80 -10.70
C VAL A 210 -25.44 12.05 -12.05
N ASP A 211 -24.48 12.96 -12.06
CA ASP A 211 -23.53 13.14 -13.15
C ASP A 211 -22.25 12.34 -12.85
N ARG A 212 -22.02 11.27 -13.62
CA ARG A 212 -20.83 10.43 -13.47
C ARG A 212 -19.80 10.87 -14.48
N VAL A 213 -18.63 11.27 -13.99
CA VAL A 213 -17.55 11.76 -14.84
C VAL A 213 -16.29 10.96 -14.57
N ASN A 214 -15.66 10.48 -15.64
CA ASN A 214 -14.38 9.82 -15.54
C ASN A 214 -13.34 10.84 -15.09
N ALA A 215 -12.67 10.57 -13.98
CA ALA A 215 -11.62 11.42 -13.41
C ALA A 215 -10.23 10.90 -13.75
N TYR A 216 -10.08 9.59 -13.91
CA TYR A 216 -8.82 8.92 -14.20
C TYR A 216 -9.04 7.59 -14.89
N ARG A 217 -7.98 7.08 -15.53
CA ARG A 217 -7.98 5.73 -16.10
C ARG A 217 -7.34 4.72 -15.18
N THR A 218 -7.90 3.51 -15.17
CA THR A 218 -7.24 2.36 -14.57
C THR A 218 -6.76 1.43 -15.69
N VAL A 219 -5.45 1.34 -15.88
CA VAL A 219 -4.86 0.40 -16.82
C VAL A 219 -4.17 -0.74 -16.07
N PRO A 220 -4.15 -1.97 -16.61
CA PRO A 220 -3.20 -2.97 -16.16
C PRO A 220 -1.80 -2.37 -16.19
N THR A 221 -1.02 -2.63 -15.16
CA THR A 221 0.35 -2.14 -15.15
C THR A 221 1.16 -2.86 -16.23
N GLU A 222 1.77 -2.13 -17.17
CA GLU A 222 2.70 -2.71 -18.15
C GLU A 222 4.05 -3.03 -17.50
N GLY A 223 4.66 -4.15 -17.87
CA GLY A 223 6.00 -4.53 -17.40
C GLY A 223 6.09 -4.94 -15.93
N VAL A 224 4.97 -5.19 -15.24
CA VAL A 224 5.05 -5.71 -13.87
C VAL A 224 5.75 -7.05 -13.84
N ASP A 225 5.58 -7.88 -14.86
CA ASP A 225 6.27 -9.16 -14.94
C ASP A 225 7.79 -8.96 -14.84
N ALA A 226 8.34 -7.91 -15.46
CA ALA A 226 9.76 -7.59 -15.37
C ALA A 226 10.15 -7.02 -13.99
N GLN A 227 9.34 -6.13 -13.40
CA GLN A 227 9.62 -5.59 -12.06
C GLN A 227 9.47 -6.63 -10.94
N ALA A 228 8.47 -7.49 -11.05
CA ALA A 228 8.23 -8.62 -10.17
C ALA A 228 9.38 -9.62 -10.29
N ARG A 229 9.77 -9.99 -11.51
CA ARG A 229 10.92 -10.87 -11.76
C ARG A 229 12.22 -10.26 -11.28
N GLU A 230 12.43 -8.95 -11.44
CA GLU A 230 13.62 -8.27 -10.93
C GLU A 230 13.62 -8.19 -9.40
N ALA A 231 12.49 -7.89 -8.76
CA ALA A 231 12.39 -7.91 -7.30
C ALA A 231 12.66 -9.32 -6.75
N LEU A 232 12.11 -10.34 -7.41
CA LEU A 232 12.32 -11.75 -7.07
C LEU A 232 13.76 -12.21 -7.36
N SER A 233 14.39 -11.73 -8.44
CA SER A 233 15.79 -12.05 -8.80
C SER A 233 16.78 -11.46 -7.80
N GLN A 234 16.45 -10.31 -7.20
CA GLN A 234 17.22 -9.69 -6.12
C GLN A 234 17.06 -10.39 -4.75
N GLY A 235 16.29 -11.49 -4.71
CA GLY A 235 15.97 -12.26 -3.53
C GLY A 235 14.88 -11.60 -2.70
N ILE A 236 13.77 -12.32 -2.49
CA ILE A 236 12.70 -11.96 -1.57
C ILE A 236 12.71 -12.97 -0.43
N ASP A 237 12.64 -12.52 0.81
CA ASP A 237 12.59 -13.41 1.97
C ASP A 237 11.17 -13.98 2.16
N ALA A 238 10.14 -13.15 1.91
CA ALA A 238 8.74 -13.58 2.05
C ALA A 238 7.80 -12.96 1.02
N VAL A 239 6.84 -13.75 0.55
CA VAL A 239 5.73 -13.32 -0.31
C VAL A 239 4.43 -13.43 0.47
N THR A 240 3.65 -12.35 0.48
CA THR A 240 2.42 -12.25 1.28
C THR A 240 1.19 -12.13 0.41
N PHE A 241 0.14 -12.87 0.77
CA PHE A 241 -1.16 -12.87 0.08
C PHE A 241 -2.29 -12.50 1.03
N THR A 242 -3.01 -11.42 0.72
CA THR A 242 -4.14 -10.93 1.55
C THR A 242 -5.51 -11.33 1.01
N SER A 243 -5.58 -11.97 -0.15
CA SER A 243 -6.81 -12.57 -0.68
C SER A 243 -6.53 -13.59 -1.78
N SER A 244 -7.45 -14.51 -2.04
CA SER A 244 -7.36 -15.46 -3.16
C SER A 244 -7.09 -14.78 -4.51
N SER A 245 -7.68 -13.61 -4.76
CA SER A 245 -7.43 -12.85 -5.99
C SER A 245 -5.98 -12.38 -6.14
N THR A 246 -5.29 -12.07 -5.04
CA THR A 246 -3.86 -11.70 -5.08
C THR A 246 -2.96 -12.86 -5.48
N VAL A 247 -3.33 -14.07 -5.07
CA VAL A 247 -2.66 -15.31 -5.47
C VAL A 247 -2.79 -15.53 -6.97
N THR A 248 -4.03 -15.54 -7.48
CA THR A 248 -4.31 -15.75 -8.90
C THR A 248 -3.59 -14.72 -9.78
N ASN A 249 -3.62 -13.45 -9.37
CA ASN A 249 -2.95 -12.38 -10.11
C ASN A 249 -1.44 -12.62 -10.19
N LEU A 250 -0.76 -12.88 -9.07
CA LEU A 250 0.69 -13.09 -9.09
C LEU A 250 1.08 -14.31 -9.93
N VAL A 251 0.37 -15.43 -9.78
CA VAL A 251 0.65 -16.66 -10.55
C VAL A 251 0.51 -16.42 -12.06
N ASN A 252 -0.52 -15.67 -12.47
CA ASN A 252 -0.72 -15.32 -13.87
C ASN A 252 0.41 -14.42 -14.39
N MET A 253 0.82 -13.41 -13.62
CA MET A 253 1.88 -12.45 -14.00
C MET A 253 3.25 -13.12 -14.16
N LEU A 254 3.53 -14.13 -13.33
CA LEU A 254 4.79 -14.86 -13.46
C LEU A 254 4.84 -15.77 -14.69
N ASN A 255 3.71 -15.97 -15.40
CA ASN A 255 3.59 -16.82 -16.58
C ASN A 255 4.20 -18.23 -16.37
N GLY A 256 4.04 -18.78 -15.16
CA GLY A 256 4.55 -20.10 -14.79
C GLY A 256 5.97 -20.14 -14.20
N ASP A 257 6.71 -19.03 -14.15
CA ASP A 257 8.01 -18.97 -13.47
C ASP A 257 7.83 -18.92 -11.94
N ARG A 258 7.92 -20.09 -11.32
CA ARG A 258 7.69 -20.29 -9.88
C ARG A 258 8.99 -20.40 -9.08
N ALA A 259 10.13 -20.58 -9.75
CA ALA A 259 11.42 -20.78 -9.09
C ALA A 259 11.77 -19.60 -8.16
N ALA A 260 11.42 -18.40 -8.60
CA ALA A 260 11.56 -17.17 -7.82
C ALA A 260 10.73 -17.17 -6.52
N LEU A 261 9.55 -17.81 -6.52
CA LEU A 261 8.69 -17.94 -5.33
C LEU A 261 9.15 -19.08 -4.42
N GLU A 262 9.73 -20.14 -4.99
CA GLU A 262 10.26 -21.28 -4.23
C GLU A 262 11.47 -20.93 -3.35
N ALA A 263 12.14 -19.81 -3.59
CA ALA A 263 13.18 -19.31 -2.70
C ALA A 263 12.62 -18.50 -1.50
N SER A 264 11.34 -18.08 -1.56
CA SER A 264 10.72 -17.18 -0.59
C SER A 264 9.74 -17.92 0.33
N SER A 265 9.60 -17.50 1.58
CA SER A 265 8.51 -18.01 2.45
C SER A 265 7.17 -17.45 1.99
N ILE A 266 6.18 -18.31 1.75
CA ILE A 266 4.84 -17.91 1.30
C ILE A 266 3.89 -17.83 2.50
N ALA A 267 3.38 -16.63 2.76
CA ALA A 267 2.49 -16.32 3.87
C ALA A 267 1.10 -15.88 3.38
N CYS A 268 0.05 -16.51 3.90
CA CYS A 268 -1.33 -16.19 3.58
C CYS A 268 -2.05 -15.60 4.79
N ILE A 269 -2.88 -14.58 4.56
CA ILE A 269 -3.71 -13.97 5.62
C ILE A 269 -4.73 -14.94 6.23
N GLY A 270 -5.03 -16.07 5.56
CA GLY A 270 -6.00 -17.02 6.07
C GLY A 270 -6.20 -18.26 5.20
N PRO A 271 -7.03 -19.21 5.66
CA PRO A 271 -7.15 -20.56 5.10
C PRO A 271 -7.72 -20.55 3.69
N THR A 272 -8.66 -19.66 3.37
CA THR A 272 -9.21 -19.54 2.00
C THR A 272 -8.14 -19.11 1.00
N THR A 273 -7.33 -18.10 1.35
CA THR A 273 -6.22 -17.65 0.52
C THR A 273 -5.16 -18.75 0.37
N ALA A 274 -4.86 -19.47 1.46
CA ALA A 274 -3.94 -20.60 1.47
C ALA A 274 -4.43 -21.77 0.60
N ALA A 275 -5.73 -22.06 0.61
CA ALA A 275 -6.33 -23.08 -0.25
C ALA A 275 -6.15 -22.71 -1.73
N THR A 276 -6.46 -21.47 -2.11
CA THR A 276 -6.24 -20.98 -3.48
C THR A 276 -4.77 -21.05 -3.89
N ALA A 277 -3.84 -20.69 -3.00
CA ALA A 277 -2.39 -20.83 -3.26
C ALA A 277 -1.99 -22.28 -3.54
N ARG A 278 -2.48 -23.24 -2.74
CA ARG A 278 -2.21 -24.66 -2.95
C ARG A 278 -2.86 -25.21 -4.23
N GLU A 279 -4.09 -24.81 -4.54
CA GLU A 279 -4.79 -25.19 -5.78
C GLU A 279 -4.03 -24.71 -7.03
N LEU A 280 -3.44 -23.52 -6.95
CA LEU A 280 -2.58 -22.99 -8.02
C LEU A 280 -1.16 -23.57 -8.00
N GLY A 281 -0.87 -24.50 -7.09
CA GLY A 281 0.40 -25.23 -6.98
C GLY A 281 1.54 -24.44 -6.34
N LEU A 282 1.23 -23.48 -5.47
CA LEU A 282 2.21 -22.84 -4.60
C LEU A 282 2.30 -23.59 -3.26
N ARG A 283 3.50 -23.59 -2.66
CA ARG A 283 3.62 -23.95 -1.25
C ARG A 283 3.02 -22.84 -0.38
N VAL A 284 2.60 -23.20 0.82
CA VAL A 284 2.16 -22.23 1.83
C VAL A 284 2.90 -22.59 3.10
N ASP A 285 3.83 -21.72 3.48
CA ASP A 285 4.70 -21.91 4.63
C ASP A 285 4.04 -21.36 5.90
N LEU A 286 3.24 -20.28 5.76
CA LEU A 286 2.60 -19.59 6.87
C LEU A 286 1.14 -19.28 6.56
N VAL A 287 0.27 -19.48 7.54
CA VAL A 287 -1.10 -18.97 7.53
C VAL A 287 -1.30 -18.21 8.83
N ALA A 288 -1.76 -16.97 8.75
CA ALA A 288 -2.01 -16.15 9.94
C ALA A 288 -3.15 -16.77 10.78
N ASP A 289 -2.96 -16.87 12.09
CA ASP A 289 -3.99 -17.33 13.03
C ASP A 289 -5.14 -16.33 13.13
N GLU A 290 -4.79 -15.04 13.21
CA GLU A 290 -5.74 -13.95 13.07
C GLU A 290 -5.78 -13.51 11.60
N HIS A 291 -6.97 -13.54 10.99
CA HIS A 291 -7.16 -13.25 9.57
C HIS A 291 -7.13 -11.74 9.25
N THR A 292 -6.12 -11.05 9.78
CA THR A 292 -5.88 -9.61 9.67
C THR A 292 -4.47 -9.34 9.18
N VAL A 293 -4.19 -8.10 8.76
CA VAL A 293 -2.84 -7.71 8.34
C VAL A 293 -1.86 -7.69 9.52
N GLU A 294 -2.36 -7.46 10.72
CA GLU A 294 -1.65 -7.61 11.99
C GLU A 294 -1.26 -9.06 12.23
N GLY A 295 -2.22 -9.99 12.19
CA GLY A 295 -1.93 -11.42 12.37
C GLY A 295 -0.95 -11.97 11.33
N LEU A 296 -1.03 -11.48 10.10
CA LEU A 296 -0.06 -11.83 9.05
C LEU A 296 1.35 -11.29 9.34
N ALA A 297 1.47 -10.08 9.88
CA ALA A 297 2.76 -9.53 10.29
C ALA A 297 3.34 -10.31 11.47
N ASP A 298 2.52 -10.67 12.46
CA ASP A 298 2.95 -11.47 13.62
C ASP A 298 3.44 -12.86 13.20
N ALA A 299 2.75 -13.51 12.26
CA ALA A 299 3.19 -14.78 11.69
C ALA A 299 4.57 -14.67 11.00
N LEU A 300 4.83 -13.59 10.27
CA LEU A 300 6.15 -13.33 9.67
C LEU A 300 7.23 -13.10 10.74
N VAL A 301 6.91 -12.35 11.79
CA VAL A 301 7.82 -12.10 12.91
C VAL A 301 8.22 -13.40 13.60
N ALA A 302 7.25 -14.26 13.92
CA ALA A 302 7.51 -15.55 14.55
C ALA A 302 8.40 -16.43 13.66
N HIS A 303 8.07 -16.52 12.37
CA HIS A 303 8.83 -17.32 11.41
C HIS A 303 10.30 -16.91 11.32
N PHE A 304 10.58 -15.62 11.13
CA PHE A 304 11.96 -15.13 11.01
C PHE A 304 12.72 -15.08 12.34
N ALA A 305 12.02 -15.10 13.48
CA ALA A 305 12.65 -15.24 14.79
C ALA A 305 13.20 -16.66 15.01
N GLU A 306 12.43 -17.69 14.63
CA GLU A 306 12.84 -19.10 14.73
C GLU A 306 14.05 -19.40 13.84
N SER A 307 14.08 -18.87 12.61
CA SER A 307 15.23 -19.07 11.70
C SER A 307 16.55 -18.51 12.26
N LYS A 308 16.50 -17.37 12.97
CA LYS A 308 17.70 -16.77 13.60
C LYS A 308 18.27 -17.62 14.74
N ILE A 309 17.42 -18.43 15.40
CA ILE A 309 17.85 -19.32 16.48
C ILE A 309 18.57 -20.55 15.91
N VAL A 310 18.06 -21.10 14.80
CA VAL A 310 18.64 -22.26 14.12
C VAL A 310 20.01 -21.93 13.51
N GLU A 311 20.17 -20.76 12.88
CA GLU A 311 21.46 -20.31 12.32
C GLU A 311 22.54 -20.10 13.41
N LYS A 312 22.16 -19.58 14.58
CA LYS A 312 23.10 -19.41 15.71
C LYS A 312 23.51 -20.73 16.36
N GLY A 313 22.62 -21.73 16.41
CA GLY A 313 22.94 -23.06 16.94
C GLY A 313 23.97 -23.80 16.10
N SER A 314 23.88 -23.69 14.76
CA SER A 314 24.79 -24.37 13.81
C SER A 314 26.23 -23.85 13.88
N LEU A 315 26.43 -22.56 14.21
CA LEU A 315 27.74 -21.93 14.34
C LEU A 315 28.48 -22.25 15.67
N THR A 316 27.86 -22.98 16.59
CA THR A 316 28.46 -23.32 17.90
C THR A 316 29.02 -24.75 18.00
N HIS A 317 28.98 -25.53 16.92
CA HIS A 317 29.55 -26.89 16.85
C HIS A 317 30.50 -27.04 15.65
N GLY A 318 31.50 -26.15 15.56
CA GLY A 318 32.62 -26.25 14.62
C GLY A 318 33.93 -25.92 15.30
#